data_AF-A0A1J5Q6S9-F1
#
_entry.id   AF-A0A1J5Q6S9-F1
#
_cell.length_a   1.000
_cell.length_b   1.000
_cell.length_c   1.000
_cell.angle_alpha   90.00
_cell.angle_beta   90.00
_cell.angle_gamma   90.00
#
_symmetry.space_group_name_H-M   'P 1'
#
loop_
_entity.id
_entity.type
_entity.pdbx_description
1 polymer ?
#
loop_
_entity_poly.entity_id
_entity_poly.type
_entity_poly.pdbx_seq_one_letter_code
_entity_poly.pdbx_strand_id
1 'polypeptide(L)'
;MKQKYGAKLSWADLFILAGNCALESMGFKTFGFGGGRVDIWEPEEDIYWGTEDTWLGDARYEGDRELENPLAAVQMGLIYVNPEGPNGNPDPIASGRDVRETFARMAMNDYYVSRWPEVRSIEGAAQRVQEDTMRFAMIVEELGISLVDSLLTLLAFLPVLAALSGSVKSLPIVGVIPEPLVFAAILWSLFGTVLLAAAGMKLPNLAFRNQRVEAAYRKELVYGEDDGARADPITVAELFENVRKRYFTYYFHYVYFNVFRYMYSQADNVFVFLIMIPTVVAAKITFGIFNQIVSAFGQVSGSFQYLVQSWSTIIELLSIQKRLKAFEAAFEGRTLAGIEKEPEPVAIPGAKP
;
A
#
# COMPACT_ATOMS: atom_id res chain seq x y z
N MET A 1 -43.24 1.86 2.45
CA MET A 1 -42.40 0.85 3.15
C MET A 1 -42.14 1.24 4.61
N LYS A 2 -41.37 2.29 4.90
CA LYS A 2 -41.11 2.74 6.30
C LYS A 2 -42.39 2.96 7.13
N GLN A 3 -43.40 3.62 6.56
CA GLN A 3 -44.71 3.84 7.24
C GLN A 3 -45.45 2.54 7.62
N LYS A 4 -45.26 1.46 6.87
CA LYS A 4 -45.97 0.18 7.08
C LYS A 4 -45.25 -0.73 8.09
N TYR A 5 -43.91 -0.65 8.15
CA TYR A 5 -43.07 -1.57 8.92
C TYR A 5 -42.31 -0.91 10.08
N GLY A 6 -42.36 0.42 10.17
CA GLY A 6 -41.85 1.21 11.29
C GLY A 6 -40.38 0.96 11.58
N ALA A 7 -40.06 0.82 12.88
CA ALA A 7 -38.71 0.61 13.38
C ALA A 7 -38.12 -0.78 13.07
N LYS A 8 -38.89 -1.71 12.49
CA LYS A 8 -38.39 -3.05 12.12
C LYS A 8 -37.52 -3.04 10.86
N LEU A 9 -37.43 -1.91 10.16
CA LEU A 9 -36.58 -1.68 8.99
C LEU A 9 -35.84 -0.37 9.19
N SER A 10 -34.50 -0.37 9.16
CA SER A 10 -33.72 0.87 9.23
C SER A 10 -33.85 1.71 7.95
N TRP A 11 -33.48 2.98 8.03
CA TRP A 11 -33.29 3.83 6.85
C TRP A 11 -32.16 3.31 5.96
N ALA A 12 -31.07 2.84 6.55
CA ALA A 12 -29.98 2.18 5.82
C ALA A 12 -30.49 0.94 5.06
N ASP A 13 -31.30 0.10 5.71
CA ASP A 13 -31.96 -1.05 5.09
C ASP A 13 -32.80 -0.63 3.88
N LEU A 14 -33.50 0.50 3.94
CA LEU A 14 -34.31 1.00 2.83
C LEU A 14 -33.46 1.52 1.66
N PHE A 15 -32.33 2.19 1.94
CA PHE A 15 -31.41 2.63 0.89
C PHE A 15 -30.80 1.43 0.14
N ILE A 16 -30.35 0.43 0.89
CA ILE A 16 -29.79 -0.79 0.30
C ILE A 16 -30.86 -1.60 -0.44
N LEU A 17 -32.08 -1.71 0.12
CA LEU A 17 -33.20 -2.37 -0.55
C LEU A 17 -33.59 -1.67 -1.86
N ALA A 18 -33.60 -0.33 -1.88
CA ALA A 18 -33.87 0.43 -3.11
C ALA A 18 -32.82 0.15 -4.19
N GLY A 19 -31.54 0.06 -3.81
CA GLY A 19 -30.47 -0.35 -4.71
C GLY A 19 -30.66 -1.77 -5.25
N ASN A 20 -30.98 -2.73 -4.39
CA ASN A 20 -31.27 -4.11 -4.81
C ASN A 20 -32.47 -4.18 -5.77
N CYS A 21 -33.56 -3.46 -5.48
CA CYS A 21 -34.72 -3.40 -6.38
C CYS A 21 -34.38 -2.74 -7.72
N ALA A 22 -33.52 -1.73 -7.74
CA ALA A 22 -33.05 -1.12 -8.98
C ALA A 22 -32.24 -2.11 -9.83
N LEU A 23 -31.35 -2.88 -9.20
CA LEU A 23 -30.59 -3.95 -9.86
C LEU A 23 -31.52 -5.03 -10.42
N GLU A 24 -32.49 -5.50 -9.63
CA GLU A 24 -33.48 -6.49 -10.07
C GLU A 24 -34.35 -6.01 -11.23
N SER A 25 -34.78 -4.75 -11.18
CA SER A 25 -35.53 -4.09 -12.26
C SER A 25 -34.73 -4.02 -13.57
N MET A 26 -33.40 -3.86 -13.48
CA MET A 26 -32.48 -3.89 -14.63
C MET A 26 -32.11 -5.31 -15.09
N GLY A 27 -32.74 -6.35 -14.52
CA GLY A 27 -32.52 -7.74 -14.90
C GLY A 27 -31.30 -8.40 -14.22
N PHE A 28 -30.68 -7.72 -13.24
CA PHE A 28 -29.60 -8.29 -12.44
C PHE A 28 -30.16 -9.15 -11.30
N LYS A 29 -29.71 -10.40 -11.19
CA LYS A 29 -30.18 -11.31 -10.13
C LYS A 29 -29.40 -11.08 -8.85
N THR A 30 -30.02 -10.47 -7.86
CA THR A 30 -29.41 -10.24 -6.53
C THR A 30 -29.42 -11.53 -5.70
N PHE A 31 -28.56 -11.59 -4.68
CA PHE A 31 -28.49 -12.70 -3.73
C PHE A 31 -29.62 -12.67 -2.67
N GLY A 32 -30.51 -11.67 -2.72
CA GLY A 32 -31.51 -11.38 -1.71
C GLY A 32 -31.12 -10.20 -0.80
N PHE A 33 -32.08 -9.74 0.01
CA PHE A 33 -31.92 -8.61 0.93
C PHE A 33 -31.99 -9.10 2.39
N GLY A 34 -30.92 -8.87 3.15
CA GLY A 34 -30.87 -9.11 4.59
C GLY A 34 -30.99 -7.79 5.34
N GLY A 35 -32.20 -7.45 5.79
CA GLY A 35 -32.44 -6.28 6.65
C GLY A 35 -32.21 -6.59 8.13
N GLY A 36 -32.39 -5.59 8.99
CA GLY A 36 -32.29 -5.74 10.44
C GLY A 36 -31.14 -4.95 11.06
N ARG A 37 -30.53 -4.03 10.31
CA ARG A 37 -29.63 -3.04 10.91
C ARG A 37 -30.44 -2.15 11.85
N VAL A 38 -29.84 -1.78 12.98
CA VAL A 38 -30.40 -0.78 13.88
C VAL A 38 -30.17 0.59 13.25
N ASP A 39 -31.19 1.45 13.25
CA ASP A 39 -31.02 2.86 12.85
C ASP A 39 -30.09 3.55 13.86
N ILE A 40 -28.95 4.03 13.37
CA ILE A 40 -28.06 4.90 14.10
C ILE A 40 -28.45 6.33 13.69
N TRP A 41 -28.88 7.11 14.66
CA TRP A 41 -29.47 8.45 14.48
C TRP A 41 -28.52 9.56 14.95
N GLU A 42 -27.42 9.18 15.60
CA GLU A 42 -26.35 10.03 16.08
C GLU A 42 -25.00 9.38 15.73
N PRO A 43 -23.93 10.16 15.50
CA PRO A 43 -22.58 9.61 15.36
C PRO A 43 -22.20 8.75 16.57
N GLU A 44 -21.37 7.73 16.37
CA GLU A 44 -20.84 6.94 17.48
C GLU A 44 -20.10 7.87 18.47
N GLU A 45 -20.54 7.93 19.73
CA GLU A 45 -19.99 8.80 20.78
C GLU A 45 -18.50 8.53 21.06
N ASP A 46 -18.02 7.34 20.68
CA ASP A 46 -16.64 6.89 20.88
C ASP A 46 -15.63 7.64 19.99
N ILE A 47 -16.12 8.34 18.96
CA ILE A 47 -15.27 9.03 17.98
C ILE A 47 -15.53 10.53 18.06
N TYR A 48 -14.49 11.28 18.41
CA TYR A 48 -14.53 12.73 18.42
C TYR A 48 -14.42 13.31 16.99
N TRP A 49 -15.53 13.83 16.46
CA TRP A 49 -15.62 14.40 15.11
C TRP A 49 -15.39 15.92 15.04
N GLY A 50 -15.23 16.57 16.20
CA GLY A 50 -15.15 18.02 16.37
C GLY A 50 -16.36 18.59 17.12
N THR A 51 -16.23 19.82 17.58
CA THR A 51 -17.28 20.53 18.35
C THR A 51 -18.46 21.00 17.51
N GLU A 52 -18.39 20.87 16.18
CA GLU A 52 -19.41 21.41 15.28
C GLU A 52 -20.71 20.60 15.26
N ASP A 53 -21.82 21.32 15.22
CA ASP A 53 -23.18 20.80 15.07
C ASP A 53 -23.69 20.83 13.61
N THR A 54 -22.94 21.48 12.71
CA THR A 54 -23.34 21.73 11.32
C THR A 54 -22.32 21.19 10.32
N TRP A 55 -22.81 20.67 9.18
CA TRP A 55 -21.98 20.21 8.08
C TRP A 55 -21.17 21.37 7.49
N LEU A 56 -19.88 21.16 7.22
CA LEU A 56 -18.92 22.19 6.82
C LEU A 56 -18.69 23.31 7.86
N GLY A 57 -19.05 23.09 9.12
CA GLY A 57 -18.69 23.99 10.21
C GLY A 57 -17.17 24.05 10.44
N ASP A 58 -16.70 25.18 10.97
CA ASP A 58 -15.29 25.50 11.22
C ASP A 58 -14.98 25.84 12.70
N ALA A 59 -15.85 25.47 13.64
CA ALA A 59 -15.66 25.79 15.06
C ALA A 59 -14.48 25.03 15.73
N ARG A 60 -13.87 24.07 15.03
CA ARG A 60 -12.65 23.33 15.40
C ARG A 60 -11.36 24.14 15.39
N TYR A 61 -11.43 25.44 15.14
CA TYR A 61 -10.24 26.31 15.16
C TYR A 61 -10.23 27.22 16.39
N GLU A 62 -9.09 27.29 17.05
CA GLU A 62 -8.83 28.25 18.13
C GLU A 62 -7.80 29.31 17.69
N GLY A 63 -7.87 30.50 18.29
CA GLY A 63 -6.89 31.57 18.07
C GLY A 63 -6.69 31.96 16.60
N ASP A 64 -5.44 31.89 16.12
CA ASP A 64 -5.07 32.17 14.73
C ASP A 64 -5.22 30.94 13.83
N ARG A 65 -6.42 30.35 13.75
CA ARG A 65 -6.70 29.12 12.98
C ARG A 65 -5.81 27.93 13.38
N GLU A 66 -5.62 27.71 14.67
CA GLU A 66 -5.03 26.48 15.17
C GLU A 66 -6.11 25.39 15.23
N LEU A 67 -5.94 24.34 14.41
CA LEU A 67 -6.88 23.22 14.36
C LEU A 67 -6.85 22.46 15.69
N GLU A 68 -8.01 22.09 16.22
CA GLU A 68 -8.12 21.33 17.46
C GLU A 68 -7.47 19.94 17.34
N ASN A 69 -6.71 19.51 18.34
CA ASN A 69 -6.10 18.16 18.40
C ASN A 69 -7.13 17.20 19.01
N PRO A 70 -7.45 16.02 18.41
CA PRO A 70 -6.70 15.27 17.39
C PRO A 70 -7.21 15.38 15.94
N LEU A 71 -7.97 16.43 15.61
CA LEU A 71 -8.55 16.56 14.28
C LEU A 71 -7.49 16.92 13.23
N ALA A 72 -7.68 16.40 12.02
CA ALA A 72 -6.84 16.72 10.86
C ALA A 72 -7.64 17.27 9.65
N ALA A 73 -8.95 17.01 9.58
CA ALA A 73 -9.80 17.57 8.54
C ALA A 73 -10.20 19.01 8.86
N VAL A 74 -10.16 19.88 7.85
CA VAL A 74 -10.36 21.33 8.03
C VAL A 74 -11.77 21.74 8.43
N GLN A 75 -12.77 20.91 8.18
CA GLN A 75 -14.18 21.18 8.48
C GLN A 75 -14.94 19.88 8.73
N MET A 76 -16.07 20.00 9.41
CA MET A 76 -16.96 18.87 9.69
C MET A 76 -17.47 18.23 8.39
N GLY A 77 -17.31 16.91 8.28
CA GLY A 77 -17.75 16.12 7.14
C GLY A 77 -16.75 16.01 5.97
N LEU A 78 -15.60 16.68 6.05
CA LEU A 78 -14.51 16.53 5.08
C LEU A 78 -13.46 15.54 5.56
N ILE A 79 -12.73 14.93 4.61
CA ILE A 79 -11.62 14.01 4.89
C ILE A 79 -10.29 14.77 4.99
N TYR A 80 -10.11 15.81 4.17
CA TYR A 80 -8.85 16.56 4.07
C TYR A 80 -9.10 18.07 4.20
N VAL A 81 -9.22 18.75 3.06
CA VAL A 81 -9.40 20.19 2.92
C VAL A 81 -10.69 20.50 2.16
N ASN A 82 -11.21 21.71 2.32
CA ASN A 82 -12.35 22.17 1.53
C ASN A 82 -11.86 22.50 0.10
N PRO A 83 -12.42 21.86 -0.95
CA PRO A 83 -12.01 22.12 -2.33
C PRO A 83 -12.33 23.54 -2.82
N GLU A 84 -13.26 24.24 -2.17
CA GLU A 84 -13.60 25.65 -2.45
C GLU A 84 -12.66 26.64 -1.75
N GLY A 85 -11.71 26.14 -0.94
CA GLY A 85 -10.81 26.93 -0.11
C GLY A 85 -11.36 27.19 1.30
N PRO A 86 -10.57 27.83 2.18
CA PRO A 86 -10.93 28.02 3.59
C PRO A 86 -12.29 28.70 3.73
N ASN A 87 -13.24 28.00 4.35
CA ASN A 87 -14.63 28.46 4.53
C ASN A 87 -15.34 28.85 3.22
N GLY A 88 -14.99 28.19 2.11
CA GLY A 88 -15.57 28.46 0.78
C GLY A 88 -14.93 29.62 0.03
N ASN A 89 -13.83 30.20 0.55
CA ASN A 89 -13.09 31.26 -0.14
C ASN A 89 -11.84 30.68 -0.85
N PRO A 90 -11.72 30.79 -2.17
CA PRO A 90 -10.61 30.20 -2.94
C PRO A 90 -9.33 31.05 -2.83
N ASP A 91 -8.80 31.20 -1.61
CA ASP A 91 -7.51 31.84 -1.34
C ASP A 91 -6.37 30.79 -1.39
N PRO A 92 -5.48 30.84 -2.40
CA PRO A 92 -4.40 29.86 -2.54
C PRO A 92 -3.42 29.83 -1.36
N ILE A 93 -3.18 30.96 -0.70
CA ILE A 93 -2.21 31.04 0.41
C ILE A 93 -2.82 30.42 1.65
N ALA A 94 -4.07 30.76 1.96
CA ALA A 94 -4.77 30.20 3.10
C ALA A 94 -5.09 28.70 2.90
N SER A 95 -5.47 28.28 1.68
CA SER A 95 -5.55 26.85 1.31
C SER A 95 -4.22 26.13 1.52
N GLY A 96 -3.10 26.76 1.14
CA GLY A 96 -1.77 26.18 1.34
C GLY A 96 -1.42 25.96 2.81
N ARG A 97 -1.86 26.86 3.70
CA ARG A 97 -1.73 26.72 5.16
C ARG A 97 -2.53 25.51 5.66
N ASP A 98 -3.81 25.44 5.29
CA ASP A 98 -4.73 24.38 5.71
C ASP A 98 -4.28 23.01 5.19
N VAL A 99 -3.86 22.90 3.92
CA VAL A 99 -3.25 21.69 3.34
C VAL A 99 -2.04 21.26 4.16
N ARG A 100 -1.11 22.18 4.45
CA ARG A 100 0.09 21.85 5.22
C ARG A 100 -0.25 21.31 6.61
N GLU A 101 -1.19 21.93 7.31
CA GLU A 101 -1.62 21.53 8.66
C GLU A 101 -2.29 20.15 8.66
N THR A 102 -3.26 19.97 7.77
CA THR A 102 -4.02 18.72 7.58
C THR A 102 -3.10 17.55 7.25
N PHE A 103 -2.15 17.71 6.33
CA PHE A 103 -1.19 16.66 5.99
C PHE A 103 -0.09 16.46 7.04
N ALA A 104 0.34 17.51 7.75
CA ALA A 104 1.30 17.38 8.85
C ALA A 104 0.76 16.49 9.99
N ARG A 105 -0.51 16.68 10.34
CA ARG A 105 -1.20 15.89 11.36
C ARG A 105 -1.48 14.46 10.93
N MET A 106 -1.83 14.25 9.66
CA MET A 106 -2.10 12.91 9.13
C MET A 106 -0.84 12.06 8.92
N ALA A 107 0.30 12.67 8.63
CA ALA A 107 1.51 11.95 8.26
C ALA A 107 2.47 11.66 9.43
N MET A 108 2.03 11.72 10.69
CA MET A 108 2.91 11.60 11.88
C MET A 108 4.06 12.64 11.93
N ASN A 109 4.04 13.68 11.09
CA ASN A 109 5.11 14.66 11.02
C ASN A 109 5.25 15.43 12.34
N ASP A 110 4.13 15.84 12.93
CA ASP A 110 4.09 16.56 14.21
C ASP A 110 4.70 15.77 15.36
N TYR A 111 4.51 14.44 15.37
CA TYR A 111 5.12 13.56 16.36
C TYR A 111 6.64 13.66 16.32
N TYR A 112 7.25 13.55 15.14
CA TYR A 112 8.71 13.61 15.01
C TYR A 112 9.27 15.03 15.14
N VAL A 113 8.53 16.06 14.71
CA VAL A 113 8.90 17.46 14.89
C VAL A 113 8.89 17.85 16.38
N SER A 114 7.94 17.35 17.17
CA SER A 114 7.91 17.60 18.62
C SER A 114 9.16 17.06 19.34
N ARG A 115 9.76 16.01 18.77
CA ARG A 115 11.00 15.38 19.24
C ARG A 115 12.26 15.91 18.55
N TRP A 116 12.14 16.98 17.75
CA TRP A 116 13.27 17.53 16.98
C TRP A 116 14.55 17.76 17.80
N PRO A 117 14.51 18.28 19.06
CA PRO A 117 15.71 18.43 19.88
C PRO A 117 16.45 17.11 20.13
N GLU A 118 15.73 15.99 20.21
CA GLU A 118 16.27 14.65 20.47
C GLU A 118 16.83 13.98 19.20
N VAL A 119 16.27 14.29 18.03
CA VAL A 119 16.56 13.57 16.77
C VAL A 119 17.37 14.36 15.74
N ARG A 120 17.50 15.69 15.89
CA ARG A 120 18.22 16.58 14.94
C ARG A 120 19.69 16.22 14.71
N SER A 121 20.30 15.47 15.62
CA SER A 121 21.69 15.00 15.52
C SER A 121 21.84 13.80 14.59
N ILE A 122 20.73 13.15 14.21
CA ILE A 122 20.73 11.98 13.34
C ILE A 122 20.89 12.43 11.89
N GLU A 123 21.78 11.76 11.16
CA GLU A 123 22.06 12.08 9.76
C GLU A 123 20.80 11.96 8.88
N GLY A 124 20.46 13.05 8.18
CA GLY A 124 19.29 13.15 7.33
C GLY A 124 17.97 13.24 8.10
N ALA A 125 17.98 13.63 9.38
CA ALA A 125 16.78 13.73 10.23
C ALA A 125 15.65 14.53 9.57
N ALA A 126 15.94 15.72 9.03
CA ALA A 126 14.93 16.56 8.37
C ALA A 126 14.29 15.86 7.16
N GLN A 127 15.09 15.19 6.33
CA GLN A 127 14.61 14.45 5.17
C GLN A 127 13.73 13.26 5.58
N ARG A 128 14.09 12.54 6.65
CA ARG A 128 13.28 11.41 7.17
C ARG A 128 11.95 11.89 7.71
N VAL A 129 11.96 12.94 8.54
CA VAL A 129 10.75 13.52 9.12
C VAL A 129 9.79 14.01 8.04
N GLN A 130 10.31 14.61 6.96
CA GLN A 130 9.49 15.10 5.86
C GLN A 130 9.03 13.98 4.90
N GLU A 131 9.95 13.19 4.35
CA GLU A 131 9.64 12.27 3.26
C GLU A 131 9.24 10.87 3.72
N ASP A 132 9.91 10.31 4.73
CA ASP A 132 9.69 8.92 5.14
C ASP A 132 8.36 8.75 5.88
N THR A 133 7.95 9.74 6.66
CA THR A 133 6.69 9.73 7.41
C THR A 133 5.47 9.77 6.47
N MET A 134 5.48 10.68 5.49
CA MET A 134 4.46 10.77 4.44
C MET A 134 4.43 9.51 3.59
N ARG A 135 5.59 9.04 3.11
CA ARG A 135 5.65 7.82 2.29
C ARG A 135 5.18 6.59 3.06
N PHE A 136 5.48 6.49 4.35
CA PHE A 136 4.98 5.41 5.19
C PHE A 136 3.44 5.38 5.19
N ALA A 137 2.81 6.52 5.49
CA ALA A 137 1.35 6.62 5.54
C ALA A 137 0.71 6.27 4.19
N MET A 138 1.20 6.87 3.09
CA MET A 138 0.68 6.61 1.74
C MET A 138 0.83 5.14 1.34
N ILE A 139 1.96 4.51 1.61
CA ILE A 139 2.18 3.11 1.26
C ILE A 139 1.29 2.18 2.08
N VAL A 140 1.13 2.45 3.39
CA VAL A 140 0.23 1.65 4.24
C VAL A 140 -1.21 1.77 3.77
N GLU A 141 -1.65 2.99 3.40
CA GLU A 141 -2.98 3.22 2.81
C GLU A 141 -3.15 2.44 1.50
N GLU A 142 -2.22 2.59 0.54
CA GLU A 142 -2.29 1.93 -0.77
C GLU A 142 -2.31 0.40 -0.64
N LEU A 143 -1.44 -0.17 0.20
CA LEU A 143 -1.43 -1.60 0.51
C LEU A 143 -2.73 -2.04 1.19
N GLY A 144 -3.27 -1.23 2.10
CA GLY A 144 -4.54 -1.51 2.78
C GLY A 144 -5.72 -1.57 1.81
N ILE A 145 -5.86 -0.54 0.96
CA ILE A 145 -6.93 -0.46 -0.05
C ILE A 145 -6.83 -1.61 -1.04
N SER A 146 -5.64 -1.87 -1.59
CA SER A 146 -5.43 -2.94 -2.56
C SER A 146 -5.62 -4.34 -1.96
N LEU A 147 -5.32 -4.54 -0.67
CA LEU A 147 -5.64 -5.78 0.03
C LEU A 147 -7.16 -5.97 0.15
N VAL A 148 -7.89 -4.93 0.55
CA VAL A 148 -9.36 -5.00 0.66
C VAL A 148 -9.98 -5.28 -0.71
N ASP A 149 -9.54 -4.60 -1.76
CA ASP A 149 -10.01 -4.83 -3.13
C ASP A 149 -9.73 -6.28 -3.59
N SER A 150 -8.53 -6.80 -3.30
CA SER A 150 -8.16 -8.18 -3.61
C SER A 150 -9.07 -9.18 -2.89
N LEU A 151 -9.41 -8.93 -1.62
CA LEU A 151 -10.31 -9.77 -0.82
C LEU A 151 -11.76 -9.70 -1.31
N LEU A 152 -12.26 -8.50 -1.62
CA LEU A 152 -13.62 -8.32 -2.16
C LEU A 152 -13.76 -8.99 -3.53
N THR A 153 -12.75 -8.85 -4.39
CA THR A 153 -12.69 -9.54 -5.68
C THR A 153 -12.67 -11.05 -5.49
N LEU A 154 -11.91 -11.57 -4.53
CA LEU A 154 -11.93 -12.99 -4.21
C LEU A 154 -13.32 -13.46 -3.76
N LEU A 155 -13.96 -12.72 -2.86
CA LEU A 155 -15.31 -13.03 -2.36
C LEU A 155 -16.35 -13.02 -3.49
N ALA A 156 -16.24 -12.09 -4.44
CA ALA A 156 -17.16 -11.97 -5.57
C ALA A 156 -16.93 -13.05 -6.64
N PHE A 157 -15.68 -13.31 -7.01
CA PHE A 157 -15.35 -14.16 -8.17
C PHE A 157 -15.05 -15.61 -7.83
N LEU A 158 -14.68 -15.95 -6.59
CA LEU A 158 -14.44 -17.35 -6.19
C LEU A 158 -15.71 -18.21 -6.33
N PRO A 159 -16.91 -17.77 -5.88
CA PRO A 159 -18.14 -18.54 -6.10
C PRO A 159 -18.53 -18.63 -7.59
N VAL A 160 -18.27 -17.57 -8.36
CA VAL A 160 -18.52 -17.55 -9.81
C VAL A 160 -17.62 -18.58 -10.50
N LEU A 161 -16.33 -18.60 -10.17
CA LEU A 161 -15.38 -19.56 -10.70
C LEU A 161 -15.75 -21.00 -10.34
N ALA A 162 -16.20 -21.24 -9.10
CA ALA A 162 -16.67 -22.54 -8.67
C ALA A 162 -17.91 -23.01 -9.48
N ALA A 163 -18.91 -22.14 -9.64
CA ALA A 163 -20.09 -22.45 -10.44
C ALA A 163 -19.73 -22.78 -11.90
N LEU A 164 -18.78 -22.05 -12.50
CA LEU A 164 -18.32 -22.30 -13.86
C LEU A 164 -17.47 -23.58 -13.99
N SER A 165 -16.78 -23.97 -12.91
CA SER A 165 -15.97 -25.19 -12.80
C SER A 165 -16.76 -26.46 -13.10
N GLY A 166 -18.07 -26.49 -12.82
CA GLY A 166 -18.93 -27.63 -13.16
C GLY A 166 -18.91 -28.01 -14.65
N SER A 167 -18.55 -27.07 -15.53
CA SER A 167 -18.41 -27.31 -16.97
C SER A 167 -17.08 -27.97 -17.36
N VAL A 168 -16.08 -27.94 -16.47
CA VAL A 168 -14.74 -28.50 -16.65
C VAL A 168 -14.61 -29.68 -15.69
N LYS A 169 -14.67 -30.93 -16.17
CA LYS A 169 -14.65 -32.11 -15.28
C LYS A 169 -13.25 -32.69 -15.02
N SER A 170 -12.24 -32.22 -15.74
CA SER A 170 -10.89 -32.78 -15.63
C SER A 170 -9.85 -31.73 -15.96
N LEU A 171 -8.81 -31.65 -15.14
CA LEU A 171 -7.59 -30.92 -15.48
C LEU A 171 -6.63 -31.82 -16.28
N PRO A 172 -5.79 -31.25 -17.15
CA PRO A 172 -4.64 -31.97 -17.68
C PRO A 172 -3.78 -32.50 -16.52
N ILE A 173 -3.27 -33.73 -16.64
CA ILE A 173 -2.36 -34.38 -15.68
C ILE A 173 -3.03 -34.80 -14.36
N VAL A 174 -3.82 -33.95 -13.70
CA VAL A 174 -4.44 -34.23 -12.38
C VAL A 174 -5.69 -35.11 -12.49
N GLY A 175 -6.42 -35.04 -13.60
CA GLY A 175 -7.63 -35.83 -13.80
C GLY A 175 -8.88 -35.19 -13.18
N VAL A 176 -9.82 -36.03 -12.74
CA VAL A 176 -11.14 -35.59 -12.22
C VAL A 176 -11.02 -35.22 -10.76
N ILE A 177 -11.29 -33.96 -10.44
CA ILE A 177 -11.32 -33.42 -9.07
C ILE A 177 -12.55 -32.51 -8.89
N PRO A 178 -13.04 -32.33 -7.65
CA PRO A 178 -14.02 -31.29 -7.37
C PRO A 178 -13.44 -29.90 -7.66
N GLU A 179 -14.22 -29.04 -8.28
CA GLU A 179 -13.86 -27.63 -8.52
C GLU A 179 -12.47 -27.42 -9.17
N PRO A 180 -12.18 -28.04 -10.33
CA PRO A 180 -10.84 -28.06 -10.90
C PRO A 180 -10.26 -26.68 -11.19
N LEU A 181 -11.07 -25.71 -11.61
CA LEU A 181 -10.60 -24.35 -11.89
C LEU A 181 -10.17 -23.61 -10.62
N VAL A 182 -10.89 -23.80 -9.51
CA VAL A 182 -10.55 -23.20 -8.21
C VAL A 182 -9.25 -23.79 -7.69
N PHE A 183 -9.11 -25.11 -7.76
CA PHE A 183 -7.89 -25.79 -7.34
C PHE A 183 -6.68 -25.36 -8.18
N ALA A 184 -6.86 -25.25 -9.50
CA ALA A 184 -5.82 -24.75 -10.40
C ALA A 184 -5.42 -23.30 -10.07
N ALA A 185 -6.38 -22.42 -9.78
CA ALA A 185 -6.09 -21.04 -9.40
C ALA A 185 -5.28 -20.95 -8.10
N ILE A 186 -5.67 -21.70 -7.07
CA ILE A 186 -4.95 -21.73 -5.78
C ILE A 186 -3.52 -22.25 -5.96
N LEU A 187 -3.35 -23.40 -6.63
CA LEU A 187 -2.04 -23.99 -6.84
C LEU A 187 -1.13 -23.08 -7.65
N TRP A 188 -1.65 -22.49 -8.73
CA TRP A 188 -0.90 -21.60 -9.59
C TRP A 188 -0.45 -20.34 -8.85
N SER A 189 -1.35 -19.70 -8.10
CA SER A 189 -1.01 -18.51 -7.33
C SER A 189 -0.08 -18.81 -6.14
N LEU A 190 -0.20 -19.97 -5.50
CA LEU A 190 0.76 -20.41 -4.48
C LEU A 190 2.15 -20.61 -5.09
N PHE A 191 2.23 -21.27 -6.25
CA PHE A 191 3.47 -21.46 -6.99
C PHE A 191 4.11 -20.12 -7.36
N GLY A 192 3.34 -19.20 -7.93
CA GLY A 192 3.81 -17.85 -8.28
C GLY A 192 4.35 -17.08 -7.08
N THR A 193 3.64 -17.16 -5.95
CA THR A 193 4.05 -16.51 -4.70
C THR A 193 5.38 -17.06 -4.21
N VAL A 194 5.55 -18.38 -4.16
CA VAL A 194 6.81 -19.02 -3.74
C VAL A 194 7.95 -18.69 -4.70
N LEU A 195 7.70 -18.77 -6.01
CA LEU A 195 8.67 -18.47 -7.06
C LEU A 195 9.22 -17.05 -6.93
N LEU A 196 8.32 -16.07 -6.78
CA LEU A 196 8.69 -14.66 -6.76
C LEU A 196 9.22 -14.21 -5.40
N ALA A 197 8.72 -14.78 -4.30
CA ALA A 197 9.36 -14.64 -3.00
C ALA A 197 10.81 -15.12 -3.08
N ALA A 198 11.06 -16.32 -3.61
CA ALA A 198 12.40 -16.87 -3.74
C ALA A 198 13.32 -16.02 -4.63
N ALA A 199 12.81 -15.52 -5.76
CA ALA A 199 13.55 -14.62 -6.64
C ALA A 199 13.84 -13.25 -5.99
N GLY A 200 12.92 -12.77 -5.14
CA GLY A 200 12.96 -11.45 -4.51
C GLY A 200 13.66 -11.37 -3.14
N MET A 201 13.90 -12.50 -2.46
CA MET A 201 14.41 -12.54 -1.06
C MET A 201 15.65 -11.69 -0.80
N LYS A 202 16.53 -11.51 -1.79
CA LYS A 202 17.79 -10.76 -1.64
C LYS A 202 17.63 -9.24 -1.84
N LEU A 203 16.58 -8.79 -2.52
CA LEU A 203 16.39 -7.39 -2.89
C LEU A 203 16.35 -6.42 -1.69
N PRO A 204 15.64 -6.69 -0.58
CA PRO A 204 15.57 -5.76 0.54
C PRO A 204 16.94 -5.47 1.15
N ASN A 205 17.76 -6.52 1.32
CA ASN A 205 19.09 -6.40 1.90
C ASN A 205 20.06 -5.68 0.96
N LEU A 206 19.93 -5.88 -0.35
CA LEU A 206 20.74 -5.17 -1.35
C LEU A 206 20.37 -3.69 -1.43
N ALA A 207 19.08 -3.35 -1.46
CA ALA A 207 18.59 -1.97 -1.45
C ALA A 207 19.13 -1.19 -0.25
N PHE A 208 19.06 -1.78 0.94
CA PHE A 208 19.58 -1.19 2.17
C PHE A 208 21.09 -0.94 2.10
N ARG A 209 21.88 -1.92 1.64
CA ARG A 209 23.33 -1.75 1.46
C ARG A 209 23.66 -0.67 0.44
N ASN A 210 22.82 -0.49 -0.58
CA ASN A 210 22.98 0.54 -1.60
C ASN A 210 22.77 1.94 -1.01
N GLN A 211 21.69 2.13 -0.23
CA GLN A 211 21.43 3.38 0.47
C GLN A 211 22.56 3.76 1.43
N ARG A 212 23.20 2.79 2.08
CA ARG A 212 24.34 3.05 2.99
C ARG A 212 25.57 3.60 2.27
N VAL A 213 25.94 3.03 1.12
CA VAL A 213 27.11 3.54 0.36
C VAL A 213 26.81 4.90 -0.27
N GLU A 214 25.56 5.14 -0.68
CA GLU A 214 25.12 6.42 -1.21
C GLU A 214 25.12 7.51 -0.12
N ALA A 215 24.65 7.19 1.09
CA ALA A 215 24.70 8.11 2.22
C ALA A 215 26.15 8.48 2.59
N ALA A 216 27.06 7.50 2.66
CA ALA A 216 28.48 7.76 2.93
C ALA A 216 29.12 8.68 1.88
N TYR A 217 28.83 8.45 0.60
CA TYR A 217 29.27 9.32 -0.50
C TYR A 217 28.69 10.74 -0.36
N ARG A 218 27.38 10.87 -0.14
CA ARG A 218 26.70 12.16 0.02
C ARG A 218 27.25 12.95 1.21
N LYS A 219 27.50 12.27 2.32
CA LYS A 219 28.04 12.86 3.55
C LYS A 219 29.43 13.46 3.32
N GLU A 220 30.31 12.75 2.63
CA GLU A 220 31.65 13.27 2.33
C GLU A 220 31.59 14.49 1.41
N LEU A 221 30.68 14.52 0.45
CA LEU A 221 30.45 15.72 -0.38
C LEU A 221 29.96 16.91 0.45
N VAL A 222 29.01 16.70 1.36
CA VAL A 222 28.50 17.76 2.26
C VAL A 222 29.62 18.29 3.16
N TYR A 223 30.48 17.42 3.69
CA TYR A 223 31.64 17.88 4.45
C TYR A 223 32.62 18.69 3.60
N GLY A 224 32.74 18.39 2.31
CA GLY A 224 33.51 19.21 1.36
C GLY A 224 32.88 20.57 1.04
N GLU A 225 31.58 20.76 1.27
CA GLU A 225 30.94 22.08 1.13
C GLU A 225 31.38 23.04 2.25
N ASP A 226 31.51 22.52 3.47
CA ASP A 226 31.83 23.29 4.67
C ASP A 226 33.35 23.36 4.97
N ASP A 227 34.14 22.36 4.55
CA ASP A 227 35.59 22.26 4.81
C ASP A 227 36.38 21.89 3.54
N GLY A 228 37.24 22.81 3.08
CA GLY A 228 38.10 22.62 1.91
C GLY A 228 39.21 21.56 2.07
N ALA A 229 39.41 21.01 3.28
CA ALA A 229 40.29 19.87 3.53
C ALA A 229 39.59 18.51 3.39
N ARG A 230 38.27 18.49 3.17
CA ARG A 230 37.44 17.30 2.98
C ARG A 230 37.08 17.11 1.51
N ALA A 231 36.46 15.98 1.17
CA ALA A 231 36.11 15.63 -0.21
C ALA A 231 37.31 15.63 -1.17
N ASP A 232 38.45 15.12 -0.71
CA ASP A 232 39.61 14.93 -1.59
C ASP A 232 39.23 14.08 -2.83
N PRO A 233 39.67 14.46 -4.04
CA PRO A 233 39.30 13.77 -5.28
C PRO A 233 39.52 12.25 -5.25
N ILE A 234 40.54 11.77 -4.54
CA ILE A 234 40.84 10.33 -4.43
C ILE A 234 39.79 9.63 -3.55
N THR A 235 39.51 10.18 -2.36
CA THR A 235 38.51 9.65 -1.42
C THR A 235 37.11 9.64 -2.05
N VAL A 236 36.72 10.72 -2.73
CA VAL A 236 35.43 10.82 -3.40
C VAL A 236 35.32 9.81 -4.56
N ALA A 237 36.40 9.59 -5.32
CA ALA A 237 36.43 8.60 -6.39
C ALA A 237 36.28 7.16 -5.86
N GLU A 238 36.93 6.82 -4.76
CA GLU A 238 36.79 5.50 -4.11
C GLU A 238 35.36 5.28 -3.57
N LEU A 239 34.78 6.28 -2.91
CA LEU A 239 33.39 6.23 -2.44
C LEU A 239 32.42 6.07 -3.61
N PHE A 240 32.61 6.80 -4.69
CA PHE A 240 31.80 6.66 -5.90
C PHE A 240 31.95 5.28 -6.55
N GLU A 241 33.15 4.71 -6.57
CA GLU A 241 33.36 3.36 -7.10
C GLU A 241 32.60 2.31 -6.26
N ASN A 242 32.56 2.47 -4.94
CA ASN A 242 31.78 1.62 -4.05
C ASN A 242 30.28 1.74 -4.31
N VAL A 243 29.77 2.97 -4.49
CA VAL A 243 28.37 3.21 -4.91
C VAL A 243 28.09 2.48 -6.21
N ARG A 244 28.94 2.67 -7.23
CA ARG A 244 28.79 2.05 -8.55
C ARG A 244 28.72 0.53 -8.46
N LYS A 245 29.68 -0.12 -7.78
CA LYS A 245 29.73 -1.60 -7.65
C LYS A 245 28.49 -2.16 -6.97
N ARG A 246 28.02 -1.50 -5.90
CA ARG A 246 26.81 -1.92 -5.18
C ARG A 246 25.55 -1.70 -6.01
N TYR A 247 25.46 -0.59 -6.73
CA TYR A 247 24.32 -0.27 -7.58
C TYR A 247 24.18 -1.29 -8.71
N PHE A 248 25.28 -1.67 -9.37
CA PHE A 248 25.24 -2.74 -10.39
C PHE A 248 24.78 -4.08 -9.82
N THR A 249 25.22 -4.44 -8.62
CA THR A 249 24.80 -5.69 -7.96
C THR A 249 23.30 -5.67 -7.65
N TYR A 250 22.80 -4.55 -7.13
CA TYR A 250 21.37 -4.35 -6.86
C TYR A 250 20.55 -4.39 -8.15
N TYR A 251 20.98 -3.64 -9.17
CA TYR A 251 20.34 -3.59 -10.48
C TYR A 251 20.23 -4.97 -11.12
N PHE A 252 21.30 -5.78 -11.07
CA PHE A 252 21.26 -7.15 -11.61
C PHE A 252 20.18 -8.01 -10.94
N HIS A 253 20.08 -7.97 -9.60
CA HIS A 253 19.04 -8.71 -8.88
C HIS A 253 17.64 -8.15 -9.15
N TYR A 254 17.52 -6.84 -9.36
CA TYR A 254 16.27 -6.19 -9.70
C TYR A 254 15.78 -6.59 -11.11
N VAL A 255 16.69 -6.63 -12.09
CA VAL A 255 16.40 -7.13 -13.44
C VAL A 255 16.03 -8.61 -13.38
N TYR A 256 16.82 -9.43 -12.68
CA TYR A 256 16.54 -10.85 -12.48
C TYR A 256 15.13 -11.08 -11.90
N PHE A 257 14.78 -10.40 -10.81
CA PHE A 257 13.44 -10.49 -10.21
C PHE A 257 12.35 -10.11 -11.21
N ASN A 258 12.53 -9.01 -11.96
CA ASN A 258 11.55 -8.58 -12.94
C ASN A 258 11.40 -9.56 -14.10
N VAL A 259 12.47 -10.21 -14.56
CA VAL A 259 12.38 -11.27 -15.57
C VAL A 259 11.47 -12.39 -15.07
N PHE A 260 11.67 -12.89 -13.84
CA PHE A 260 10.79 -13.91 -13.27
C PHE A 260 9.35 -13.42 -13.10
N ARG A 261 9.16 -12.19 -12.62
CA ARG A 261 7.84 -11.57 -12.46
C ARG A 261 7.08 -11.47 -13.77
N TYR A 262 7.72 -10.97 -14.82
CA TYR A 262 7.13 -10.84 -16.15
C TYR A 262 6.86 -12.21 -16.78
N MET A 263 7.79 -13.16 -16.68
CA MET A 263 7.57 -14.52 -17.17
C MET A 263 6.38 -15.18 -16.49
N TYR A 264 6.27 -15.06 -15.17
CA TYR A 264 5.14 -15.59 -14.42
C TYR A 264 3.83 -14.93 -14.84
N SER A 265 3.79 -13.60 -14.97
CA SER A 265 2.59 -12.88 -15.43
C SER A 265 2.18 -13.25 -16.86
N GLN A 266 3.12 -13.47 -17.77
CA GLN A 266 2.81 -13.96 -19.12
C GLN A 266 2.32 -15.41 -19.10
N ALA A 267 2.90 -16.25 -18.24
CA ALA A 267 2.45 -17.62 -18.05
C ALA A 267 1.03 -17.66 -17.46
N ASP A 268 0.71 -16.78 -16.53
CA ASP A 268 -0.62 -16.63 -15.92
C ASP A 268 -1.69 -16.32 -16.99
N ASN A 269 -1.41 -15.38 -17.88
CA ASN A 269 -2.30 -15.02 -19.00
C ASN A 269 -2.64 -16.19 -19.92
N VAL A 270 -1.75 -17.18 -20.06
CA VAL A 270 -1.96 -18.36 -20.92
C VAL A 270 -2.37 -19.61 -20.14
N PHE A 271 -2.17 -19.63 -18.82
CA PHE A 271 -2.37 -20.80 -17.98
C PHE A 271 -3.81 -21.31 -18.04
N VAL A 272 -4.78 -20.40 -17.94
CA VAL A 272 -6.20 -20.76 -18.02
C VAL A 272 -6.57 -21.36 -19.38
N PHE A 273 -5.93 -20.91 -20.46
CA PHE A 273 -6.15 -21.46 -21.80
C PHE A 273 -5.64 -22.90 -21.88
N LEU A 274 -4.44 -23.15 -21.34
CA LEU A 274 -3.81 -24.47 -21.34
C LEU A 274 -4.65 -25.51 -20.56
N ILE A 275 -5.13 -25.15 -19.37
CA ILE A 275 -5.96 -26.07 -18.56
C ILE A 275 -7.31 -26.36 -19.22
N MET A 276 -7.82 -25.43 -20.04
CA MET A 276 -9.11 -25.59 -20.72
C MET A 276 -9.02 -26.35 -22.06
N ILE A 277 -7.83 -26.58 -22.63
CA ILE A 277 -7.67 -27.26 -23.93
C ILE A 277 -8.51 -28.55 -24.04
N PRO A 278 -8.46 -29.51 -23.09
CA PRO A 278 -9.22 -30.76 -23.23
C PRO A 278 -10.74 -30.54 -23.28
N THR A 279 -11.24 -29.56 -22.53
CA THR A 279 -12.66 -29.23 -22.45
C THR A 279 -13.15 -28.55 -23.73
N VAL A 280 -12.32 -27.66 -24.30
CA VAL A 280 -12.60 -26.98 -25.57
C VAL A 280 -12.60 -27.98 -26.72
N VAL A 281 -11.59 -28.86 -26.81
CA VAL A 281 -11.49 -29.90 -27.86
C VAL A 281 -12.67 -30.88 -27.79
N ALA A 282 -13.13 -31.20 -26.58
CA ALA A 282 -14.32 -32.04 -26.39
C ALA A 282 -15.65 -31.31 -26.70
N ALA A 283 -15.61 -30.06 -27.15
CA ALA A 283 -16.77 -29.21 -27.43
C ALA A 283 -17.78 -29.12 -26.26
N LYS A 284 -17.30 -29.22 -25.02
CA LYS A 284 -18.15 -29.26 -23.82
C LYS A 284 -18.60 -27.88 -23.34
N ILE A 285 -17.96 -26.81 -23.81
CA ILE A 285 -18.25 -25.44 -23.39
C ILE A 285 -18.45 -24.53 -24.59
N THR A 286 -19.32 -23.53 -24.43
CA THR A 286 -19.53 -22.47 -25.44
C THR A 286 -18.45 -21.39 -25.31
N PHE A 287 -18.27 -20.59 -26.36
CA PHE A 287 -17.35 -19.45 -26.33
C PHE A 287 -17.72 -18.41 -25.25
N GLY A 288 -19.02 -18.27 -24.92
CA GLY A 288 -19.47 -17.40 -23.83
C GLY A 288 -18.98 -17.88 -22.46
N ILE A 289 -19.21 -19.16 -22.14
CA ILE A 289 -18.75 -19.78 -20.89
C ILE A 289 -17.23 -19.75 -20.79
N PHE A 290 -16.54 -19.97 -21.92
CA PHE A 290 -15.09 -19.86 -21.99
C PHE A 290 -14.59 -18.48 -21.56
N ASN A 291 -15.14 -17.39 -22.11
CA ASN A 291 -14.73 -16.03 -21.73
C ASN A 291 -15.07 -15.71 -20.27
N GLN A 292 -16.20 -16.22 -19.75
CA GLN A 292 -16.55 -16.09 -18.34
C GLN A 292 -15.54 -16.80 -17.44
N ILE A 293 -15.10 -18.01 -17.81
CA ILE A 293 -14.05 -18.74 -17.08
C ILE A 293 -12.74 -17.97 -17.10
N VAL A 294 -12.28 -17.51 -18.27
CA VAL A 294 -11.03 -16.73 -18.40
C VAL A 294 -11.08 -15.50 -17.50
N SER A 295 -12.18 -14.76 -17.53
CA SER A 295 -12.37 -13.56 -16.71
C SER A 295 -12.38 -13.88 -15.21
N ALA A 296 -13.24 -14.81 -14.78
CA ALA A 296 -13.35 -15.16 -13.35
C ALA A 296 -12.04 -15.77 -12.81
N PHE A 297 -11.36 -16.60 -13.62
CA PHE A 297 -10.06 -17.16 -13.25
C PHE A 297 -9.01 -16.07 -13.10
N GLY A 298 -8.95 -15.11 -14.04
CA GLY A 298 -8.03 -13.96 -13.96
C GLY A 298 -8.23 -13.14 -12.70
N GLN A 299 -9.49 -12.85 -12.34
CA GLN A 299 -9.82 -12.14 -11.10
C GLN A 299 -9.36 -12.91 -9.85
N VAL A 300 -9.68 -14.20 -9.75
CA VAL A 300 -9.30 -15.03 -8.60
C VAL A 300 -7.78 -15.22 -8.49
N SER A 301 -7.12 -15.55 -9.61
CA SER A 301 -5.66 -15.74 -9.63
C SER A 301 -4.92 -14.45 -9.30
N GLY A 302 -5.37 -13.31 -9.85
CA GLY A 302 -4.85 -11.98 -9.55
C GLY A 302 -4.99 -11.60 -8.08
N SER A 303 -6.17 -11.81 -7.48
CA SER A 303 -6.40 -11.59 -6.03
C SER A 303 -5.45 -12.41 -5.16
N PHE A 304 -5.25 -13.70 -5.49
CA PHE A 304 -4.28 -14.52 -4.75
C PHE A 304 -2.83 -14.07 -4.94
N GLN A 305 -2.53 -13.33 -6.01
CA GLN A 305 -1.21 -12.79 -6.32
C GLN A 305 -0.98 -11.38 -5.73
N TYR A 306 -1.86 -10.89 -4.84
CA TYR A 306 -1.70 -9.60 -4.16
C TYR A 306 -0.27 -9.37 -3.64
N LEU A 307 0.28 -10.32 -2.88
CA LEU A 307 1.63 -10.19 -2.30
C LEU A 307 2.73 -10.03 -3.35
N VAL A 308 2.55 -10.69 -4.49
CA VAL A 308 3.48 -10.63 -5.62
C VAL A 308 3.40 -9.26 -6.29
N GLN A 309 2.19 -8.78 -6.55
CA GLN A 309 1.95 -7.51 -7.23
C GLN A 309 2.41 -6.33 -6.38
N SER A 310 2.17 -6.40 -5.07
CA SER A 310 2.57 -5.41 -4.08
C SER A 310 4.01 -5.54 -3.59
N TRP A 311 4.80 -6.48 -4.13
CA TRP A 311 6.13 -6.81 -3.61
C TRP A 311 7.09 -5.62 -3.56
N SER A 312 7.16 -4.82 -4.65
CA SER A 312 8.02 -3.63 -4.69
C SER A 312 7.62 -2.60 -3.63
N THR A 313 6.32 -2.37 -3.49
CA THR A 313 5.72 -1.48 -2.48
C THR A 313 6.00 -1.97 -1.06
N ILE A 314 5.90 -3.29 -0.82
CA ILE A 314 6.24 -3.91 0.47
C ILE A 314 7.74 -3.74 0.79
N ILE A 315 8.64 -3.88 -0.20
CA ILE A 315 10.07 -3.63 0.01
C ILE A 315 10.32 -2.19 0.41
N GLU A 316 9.64 -1.23 -0.23
CA GLU A 316 9.74 0.18 0.10
C GLU A 316 9.25 0.47 1.51
N LEU A 317 8.09 -0.07 1.89
CA LEU A 317 7.56 0.02 3.26
C LEU A 317 8.56 -0.53 4.29
N LEU A 318 9.11 -1.72 4.05
CA LEU A 318 10.10 -2.34 4.94
C LEU A 318 11.38 -1.49 5.04
N SER A 319 11.76 -0.81 3.97
CA SER A 319 12.90 0.10 3.94
C SER A 319 12.66 1.34 4.79
N ILE A 320 11.49 1.98 4.63
CA ILE A 320 11.06 3.13 5.42
C ILE A 320 10.91 2.76 6.89
N GLN A 321 10.22 1.66 7.19
CA GLN A 321 10.00 1.19 8.57
C GLN A 321 11.32 0.95 9.30
N LYS A 322 12.33 0.40 8.62
CA LYS A 322 13.67 0.24 9.20
C LYS A 322 14.33 1.59 9.49
N ARG A 323 14.25 2.55 8.57
CA ARG A 323 14.81 3.90 8.79
C ARG A 323 14.14 4.64 9.94
N LEU A 324 12.80 4.54 10.05
CA LEU A 324 12.04 5.12 11.14
C LEU A 324 12.33 4.44 12.48
N LYS A 325 12.43 3.10 12.53
CA LYS A 325 12.83 2.39 13.76
C LYS A 325 14.24 2.76 14.24
N ALA A 326 15.18 2.94 13.32
CA ALA A 326 16.52 3.44 13.64
C ALA A 326 16.46 4.87 14.23
N PHE A 327 15.53 5.68 13.72
CA PHE A 327 15.28 7.04 14.18
C PHE A 327 14.62 7.07 15.57
N GLU A 328 13.67 6.18 15.83
CA GLU A 328 12.99 5.98 17.12
C GLU A 328 13.94 5.47 18.21
N ALA A 329 14.83 4.53 17.87
CA ALA A 329 15.80 3.98 18.81
C ALA A 329 16.70 5.06 19.45
N ALA A 330 16.97 6.15 18.72
CA ALA A 330 17.83 7.23 19.18
C ALA A 330 17.25 8.01 20.37
N PHE A 331 15.93 8.23 20.42
CA PHE A 331 15.28 8.94 21.52
C PHE A 331 14.67 8.01 22.59
N GLU A 332 14.49 6.73 22.29
CA GLU A 332 14.06 5.73 23.28
C GLU A 332 15.22 5.16 24.11
N GLY A 333 16.46 5.61 23.89
CA GLY A 333 17.64 5.11 24.59
C GLY A 333 17.95 3.62 24.31
N ARG A 334 17.41 3.08 23.21
CA ARG A 334 17.64 1.69 22.80
C ARG A 334 18.93 1.61 21.98
N THR A 335 19.73 0.56 22.19
CA THR A 335 20.91 0.33 21.36
C THR A 335 20.49 -0.05 19.95
N LEU A 336 21.03 0.68 18.95
CA LEU A 336 20.85 0.39 17.53
C LEU A 336 21.15 -1.09 17.26
N ALA A 337 20.30 -1.76 16.47
CA ALA A 337 20.53 -3.15 16.11
C ALA A 337 21.89 -3.27 15.41
N GLY A 338 22.64 -4.36 15.59
CA GLY A 338 24.02 -4.49 15.08
C GLY A 338 24.22 -4.28 13.56
N ILE A 339 23.14 -4.20 12.78
CA ILE A 339 23.09 -3.90 11.34
C ILE A 339 23.21 -2.37 11.06
N GLU A 340 22.93 -1.55 12.08
CA GLU A 340 23.00 -0.08 12.14
C GLU A 340 24.25 0.44 12.87
N LYS A 341 25.04 -0.44 13.49
CA LYS A 341 26.38 -0.05 13.94
C LYS A 341 27.17 0.43 12.72
N GLU A 342 27.81 1.60 12.87
CA GLU A 342 28.79 2.12 11.92
C GLU A 342 29.66 0.96 11.41
N PRO A 343 29.96 0.86 10.11
CA PRO A 343 31.16 0.12 9.76
C PRO A 343 32.29 0.77 10.55
N GLU A 344 33.18 -0.01 11.17
CA GLU A 344 34.46 0.54 11.59
C GLU A 344 34.97 1.40 10.43
N PRO A 345 35.41 2.65 10.70
CA PRO A 345 35.93 3.50 9.64
C PRO A 345 36.91 2.63 8.86
N VAL A 346 36.67 2.49 7.55
CA VAL A 346 37.67 1.86 6.68
C VAL A 346 38.91 2.70 6.93
N ALA A 347 39.90 2.11 7.61
CA ALA A 347 41.10 2.82 7.99
C ALA A 347 41.77 3.25 6.69
N ILE A 348 41.52 4.50 6.28
CA ILE A 348 42.22 5.12 5.17
C ILE A 348 43.64 5.33 5.69
N PRO A 349 44.67 4.66 5.15
CA PRO A 349 46.03 4.88 5.57
C PRO A 349 46.38 6.35 5.32
N GLY A 350 46.40 7.17 6.36
CA GLY A 350 46.76 8.59 6.29
C GLY A 350 45.65 9.62 6.58
N ALA A 351 44.39 9.22 6.78
CA ALA A 351 43.37 10.15 7.26
C ALA A 351 43.57 10.39 8.77
N LYS A 352 43.98 11.61 9.14
CA LYS A 352 44.05 12.03 10.56
C LYS A 352 42.62 12.24 11.11
N PRO A 353 42.42 12.01 12.42
CA PRO A 353 41.10 12.03 13.07
C PRO A 353 40.41 13.38 13.02
#